data_AF-A0A2T2ST62-F1
#
_entry.id   AF-A0A2T2ST62-F1
#
_cell.length_a   1.000
_cell.length_b   1.000
_cell.length_c   1.000
_cell.angle_alpha   90.00
_cell.angle_beta   90.00
_cell.angle_gamma   90.00
#
_symmetry.space_group_name_H-M   'P 1'
#
loop_
_entity.id
_entity.type
_entity.pdbx_description
1 polymer ?
#
loop_
_entity_poly.entity_id
_entity_poly.type
_entity_poly.pdbx_seq_one_letter_code
_entity_poly.pdbx_strand_id
1 'polypeptide(L)'
;REPDVVITYPVHGVSGHPDHLVTHAVVKRVACALRRDGAAMPRRLAFYTLPPAPEDAHHPNHLQHSPSGLIDCQLPLHEDDLETGREALHCYETYHPVIEEHRPLEATGDPLSFELFGESHDPPLSSLLAALPDASAGPGLAHGD
;
A
#
# COMPACT_ATOMS: atom_id res chain seq x y z
N ARG A 1 -17.36 -6.53 8.34
CA ARG A 1 -16.58 -5.46 9.01
C ARG A 1 -16.11 -4.51 7.93
N GLU A 2 -16.12 -3.20 8.18
CA GLU A 2 -15.61 -2.18 7.24
C GLU A 2 -14.11 -1.96 7.49
N PRO A 3 -13.28 -1.79 6.45
CA PRO A 3 -11.84 -1.62 6.62
C PRO A 3 -11.45 -0.17 6.91
N ASP A 4 -10.61 0.06 7.93
CA ASP A 4 -10.02 1.39 8.20
C ASP A 4 -9.07 1.83 7.08
N VAL A 5 -8.33 0.87 6.53
CA VAL A 5 -7.34 1.07 5.48
C VAL A 5 -7.64 0.14 4.31
N VAL A 6 -7.66 0.69 3.11
CA VAL A 6 -7.63 -0.08 1.85
C VAL A 6 -6.27 0.14 1.20
N ILE A 7 -5.60 -0.94 0.81
CA ILE A 7 -4.32 -0.93 0.12
C ILE A 7 -4.53 -1.44 -1.31
N THR A 8 -3.93 -0.78 -2.28
CA THR A 8 -3.92 -1.23 -3.68
C THR A 8 -2.64 -0.77 -4.39
N TYR A 9 -2.59 -0.87 -5.72
CA TYR A 9 -1.44 -0.44 -6.51
C TYR A 9 -1.40 1.09 -6.71
N PRO A 10 -0.21 1.69 -6.90
CA PRO A 10 -0.04 3.09 -7.31
C PRO A 10 -0.45 3.26 -8.77
N VAL A 11 -0.47 4.52 -9.24
CA VAL A 11 -0.94 4.84 -10.60
C VAL A 11 -0.16 4.13 -11.71
N HIS A 12 1.10 3.77 -11.43
CA HIS A 12 1.97 3.03 -12.34
C HIS A 12 1.90 1.51 -12.17
N GLY A 13 1.11 1.00 -11.23
CA GLY A 13 0.86 -0.44 -11.07
C GLY A 13 2.06 -1.27 -10.57
N VAL A 14 3.14 -0.62 -10.11
CA VAL A 14 4.47 -1.22 -9.83
C VAL A 14 5.09 -1.90 -11.04
N SER A 15 4.52 -2.99 -11.56
CA SER A 15 4.99 -3.69 -12.76
C SER A 15 4.47 -3.10 -14.08
N GLY A 16 3.54 -2.14 -14.02
CA GLY A 16 2.82 -1.66 -15.20
C GLY A 16 1.84 -2.67 -15.82
N HIS A 17 1.59 -3.81 -15.16
CA HIS A 17 0.66 -4.82 -15.66
C HIS A 17 -0.76 -4.20 -15.81
N PRO A 18 -1.47 -4.42 -16.93
CA PRO A 18 -2.77 -3.78 -17.19
C PRO A 18 -3.78 -3.98 -16.05
N ASP A 19 -3.83 -5.16 -15.44
CA ASP A 19 -4.79 -5.41 -14.35
C ASP A 19 -4.43 -4.64 -13.08
N HIS A 20 -3.16 -4.32 -12.84
CA HIS A 20 -2.75 -3.48 -11.71
C HIS A 20 -3.22 -2.03 -11.94
N LEU A 21 -3.08 -1.52 -13.18
CA LEU A 21 -3.52 -0.17 -13.57
C LEU A 21 -5.05 -0.04 -13.47
N VAL A 22 -5.79 -1.05 -13.95
CA VAL A 22 -7.25 -1.09 -13.85
C VAL A 22 -7.68 -1.18 -12.39
N THR A 23 -7.05 -2.06 -11.60
CA THR A 23 -7.32 -2.19 -10.16
C THR A 23 -7.11 -0.86 -9.43
N HIS A 24 -6.00 -0.16 -9.67
CA HIS A 24 -5.77 1.19 -9.14
C HIS A 24 -6.95 2.13 -9.45
N ALA A 25 -7.32 2.21 -10.74
CA ALA A 25 -8.37 3.12 -11.19
C ALA A 25 -9.73 2.81 -10.55
N VAL A 26 -10.10 1.53 -10.47
CA VAL A 26 -11.37 1.08 -9.90
C VAL A 26 -11.41 1.33 -8.39
N VAL A 27 -10.40 0.89 -7.65
CA VAL A 27 -10.35 1.05 -6.18
C VAL A 27 -10.35 2.53 -5.79
N LYS A 28 -9.52 3.35 -6.44
CA LYS A 28 -9.47 4.80 -6.20
C LYS A 28 -10.81 5.46 -6.51
N ARG A 29 -11.45 5.10 -7.63
CA ARG A 29 -12.79 5.62 -7.99
C ARG A 29 -13.83 5.29 -6.92
N VAL A 30 -13.85 4.04 -6.43
CA VAL A 30 -14.79 3.61 -5.39
C VAL A 30 -14.53 4.36 -4.08
N ALA A 31 -13.28 4.47 -3.63
CA ALA A 31 -12.94 5.23 -2.43
C ALA A 31 -13.35 6.71 -2.54
N CYS A 32 -13.10 7.36 -3.69
CA CYS A 32 -13.57 8.73 -3.94
C CYS A 32 -15.10 8.83 -3.94
N ALA A 33 -15.81 7.83 -4.49
CA ALA A 33 -17.26 7.81 -4.48
C ALA A 33 -17.82 7.69 -3.06
N LEU A 34 -17.30 6.76 -2.27
CA LEU A 34 -17.66 6.59 -0.86
C LEU A 34 -17.44 7.87 -0.04
N ARG A 35 -16.27 8.51 -0.18
CA ARG A 35 -15.98 9.78 0.49
C ARG A 35 -16.96 10.89 0.09
N ARG A 36 -17.28 11.00 -1.20
CA ARG A 36 -18.25 11.99 -1.70
C ARG A 36 -19.66 11.72 -1.16
N ASP A 37 -20.03 10.45 -1.00
CA ASP A 37 -21.34 10.05 -0.51
C ASP A 37 -21.41 10.06 1.04
N GLY A 38 -20.36 10.55 1.72
CA GLY A 38 -20.31 10.76 3.16
C GLY A 38 -19.95 9.53 3.99
N ALA A 39 -19.43 8.47 3.37
CA ALA A 39 -18.99 7.28 4.07
C ALA A 39 -17.77 7.59 4.97
N ALA A 40 -17.79 7.06 6.20
CA ALA A 40 -16.66 7.17 7.13
C ALA A 40 -15.47 6.27 6.78
N MET A 41 -15.69 5.27 5.89
CA MET A 41 -14.72 4.22 5.58
C MET A 41 -14.56 4.02 4.05
N PRO A 42 -13.36 3.65 3.57
CA PRO A 42 -12.12 3.57 4.34
C PRO A 42 -11.60 4.95 4.73
N ARG A 43 -11.02 5.05 5.93
CA ARG A 43 -10.40 6.29 6.42
C ARG A 43 -9.16 6.61 5.60
N ARG A 44 -8.38 5.58 5.26
CA ARG A 44 -7.15 5.70 4.48
C ARG A 44 -7.18 4.84 3.23
N LEU A 45 -6.75 5.42 2.12
CA LEU A 45 -6.43 4.70 0.89
C LEU A 45 -4.93 4.80 0.68
N ALA A 46 -4.25 3.66 0.70
CA ALA A 46 -2.81 3.56 0.53
C ALA A 46 -2.45 2.83 -0.77
N PHE A 47 -1.31 3.19 -1.36
CA PHE A 47 -0.77 2.55 -2.54
C PHE A 47 0.59 1.92 -2.22
N TYR A 48 0.67 0.60 -2.27
CA TYR A 48 1.95 -0.12 -2.06
C TYR A 48 2.89 0.15 -3.23
N THR A 49 4.08 0.69 -2.95
CA THR A 49 5.06 1.04 -3.98
C THR A 49 6.46 0.61 -3.58
N LEU A 50 7.37 0.68 -4.56
CA LEU A 50 8.80 0.50 -4.33
C LEU A 50 9.45 1.87 -4.14
N PRO A 51 10.32 2.05 -3.13
CA PRO A 51 11.06 3.29 -2.94
C PRO A 51 12.05 3.51 -4.09
N PRO A 52 12.61 4.73 -4.28
CA PRO A 52 13.62 4.97 -5.30
C PRO A 52 14.71 3.91 -5.23
N ALA A 53 15.00 3.33 -6.39
CA ALA A 53 15.93 2.24 -6.48
C ALA A 53 17.37 2.74 -6.19
N PRO A 54 18.21 2.02 -5.44
CA PRO A 54 19.59 2.42 -5.21
C PRO A 54 20.35 2.58 -6.53
N GLU A 55 21.26 3.56 -6.61
CA GLU A 55 22.02 3.87 -7.84
C GLU A 55 22.78 2.64 -8.39
N ASP A 56 23.21 1.73 -7.51
CA ASP A 56 24.10 0.61 -7.84
C ASP A 56 23.38 -0.75 -7.97
N ALA A 57 22.06 -0.81 -7.76
CA ALA A 57 21.33 -2.07 -7.74
C ALA A 57 20.92 -2.53 -9.15
N HIS A 58 20.91 -3.85 -9.37
CA HIS A 58 20.39 -4.43 -10.61
C HIS A 58 18.86 -4.36 -10.60
N HIS A 59 18.30 -3.51 -11.43
CA HIS A 59 16.86 -3.26 -11.48
C HIS A 59 16.18 -4.16 -12.52
N PRO A 60 15.16 -4.95 -12.13
CA PRO A 60 14.32 -5.58 -13.12
C PRO A 60 13.62 -4.48 -13.93
N ASN A 61 13.91 -4.38 -15.23
CA ASN A 61 13.40 -3.31 -16.12
C ASN A 61 11.87 -3.17 -16.17
N HIS A 62 11.13 -4.13 -15.63
CA HIS A 62 9.67 -4.14 -15.60
C HIS A 62 9.08 -3.52 -14.33
N LEU A 63 9.89 -3.21 -13.30
CA LEU A 63 9.42 -2.60 -12.06
C LEU A 63 9.59 -1.09 -12.10
N GLN A 64 8.62 -0.39 -11.50
CA GLN A 64 8.55 1.05 -11.39
C GLN A 64 8.50 1.45 -9.92
N HIS A 65 9.15 2.59 -9.63
CA HIS A 65 9.39 3.08 -8.28
C HIS A 65 8.78 4.46 -8.10
N SER A 66 8.29 4.76 -6.90
CA SER A 66 7.82 6.10 -6.55
C SER A 66 9.00 6.98 -6.15
N PRO A 67 9.01 8.28 -6.51
CA PRO A 67 9.93 9.25 -5.93
C PRO A 67 9.79 9.28 -4.39
N SER A 68 10.90 9.53 -3.68
CA SER A 68 10.89 9.59 -2.21
C SER A 68 9.90 10.60 -1.65
N GLY A 69 9.72 11.75 -2.33
CA GLY A 69 8.76 12.78 -1.93
C GLY A 69 7.28 12.41 -2.08
N LEU A 70 6.96 11.22 -2.63
CA LEU A 70 5.60 10.67 -2.65
C LEU A 70 5.38 9.56 -1.62
N ILE A 71 6.42 9.17 -0.87
CA ILE A 71 6.32 8.11 0.14
C ILE A 71 5.89 8.74 1.45
N ASP A 72 4.69 8.40 1.89
CA ASP A 72 4.03 8.97 3.06
C ASP A 72 4.03 8.01 4.26
N CYS A 73 4.33 6.73 4.03
CA CYS A 73 4.42 5.72 5.08
C CYS A 73 5.48 4.67 4.75
N GLN A 74 6.27 4.31 5.75
CA GLN A 74 7.27 3.24 5.71
C GLN A 74 7.03 2.28 6.87
N LEU A 75 6.58 1.06 6.55
CA LEU A 75 6.30 0.03 7.54
C LEU A 75 7.53 -0.90 7.65
N PRO A 76 8.10 -1.11 8.85
CA PRO A 76 9.20 -2.05 9.01
C PRO A 76 8.76 -3.46 8.65
N LEU A 77 9.64 -4.23 8.02
CA LEU A 77 9.40 -5.63 7.71
C LEU A 77 10.27 -6.50 8.61
N HIS A 78 9.65 -7.38 9.41
CA HIS A 78 10.38 -8.28 10.30
C HIS A 78 10.71 -9.61 9.63
N GLU A 79 11.68 -10.34 10.19
CA GLU A 79 12.07 -11.66 9.68
C GLU A 79 10.89 -12.65 9.66
N ASP A 80 10.06 -12.64 10.70
CA ASP A 80 8.86 -13.47 10.80
C ASP A 80 7.82 -13.12 9.70
N ASP A 81 7.74 -11.86 9.27
CA ASP A 81 6.87 -11.43 8.16
C ASP A 81 7.39 -11.99 6.83
N LEU A 82 8.71 -12.00 6.64
CA LEU A 82 9.37 -12.56 5.46
C LEU A 82 9.22 -14.08 5.39
N GLU A 83 9.30 -14.77 6.52
CA GLU A 83 9.04 -16.21 6.60
C GLU A 83 7.58 -16.50 6.23
N THR A 84 6.63 -15.79 6.86
CA THR A 84 5.20 -15.92 6.55
C THR A 84 4.91 -15.63 5.07
N GLY A 85 5.51 -14.59 4.51
CA GLY A 85 5.38 -14.25 3.09
C GLY A 85 5.92 -15.35 2.17
N ARG A 86 7.03 -15.98 2.54
CA ARG A 86 7.61 -17.10 1.77
C ARG A 86 6.71 -18.33 1.81
N GLU A 87 6.19 -18.68 2.98
CA GLU A 87 5.22 -19.77 3.13
C GLU A 87 3.96 -19.52 2.30
N ALA A 88 3.42 -18.29 2.32
CA ALA A 88 2.26 -17.92 1.53
C ALA A 88 2.53 -18.03 0.01
N LEU A 89 3.73 -17.67 -0.45
CA LEU A 89 4.12 -17.81 -1.85
C LEU A 89 4.22 -19.28 -2.29
N HIS A 90 4.60 -20.20 -1.39
CA HIS A 90 4.59 -21.63 -1.70
C HIS A 90 3.18 -22.20 -1.97
N CYS A 91 2.11 -21.51 -1.53
CA CYS A 91 0.74 -21.92 -1.85
C CYS A 91 0.37 -21.74 -3.34
N TYR A 92 1.13 -20.97 -4.12
CA TYR A 92 0.87 -20.75 -5.54
C TYR A 92 1.51 -21.85 -6.41
N GLU A 93 1.05 -23.10 -6.27
CA GLU A 93 1.67 -24.28 -6.89
C GLU A 93 1.91 -24.13 -8.41
N THR A 94 0.93 -23.59 -9.14
CA THR A 94 1.02 -23.42 -10.61
C THR A 94 1.87 -22.23 -11.04
N TYR A 95 2.16 -21.30 -10.12
CA TYR A 95 2.94 -20.09 -10.36
C TYR A 95 4.36 -20.20 -9.78
N HIS A 96 4.69 -21.31 -9.13
CA HIS A 96 5.97 -21.54 -8.47
C HIS A 96 7.19 -21.23 -9.34
N PRO A 97 7.26 -21.65 -10.63
CA PRO A 97 8.41 -21.33 -11.48
C PRO A 97 8.63 -19.82 -11.64
N VAL A 98 7.54 -19.05 -11.71
CA VAL A 98 7.59 -17.59 -11.83
C VAL A 98 8.05 -16.96 -10.52
N ILE A 99 7.62 -17.50 -9.37
CA ILE A 99 8.04 -17.02 -8.05
C ILE A 99 9.55 -17.27 -7.84
N GLU A 100 10.06 -18.44 -8.24
CA GLU A 100 11.49 -18.77 -8.18
C GLU A 100 12.33 -17.88 -9.09
N GLU A 101 11.84 -17.58 -10.29
CA GLU A 101 12.52 -16.72 -11.25
C GLU A 101 12.58 -15.27 -10.76
N HIS A 102 11.45 -14.72 -10.34
CA HIS A 102 11.30 -13.30 -10.05
C HIS A 102 11.59 -12.91 -8.60
N ARG A 103 11.64 -13.87 -7.68
CA ARG A 103 12.00 -13.69 -6.25
C ARG A 103 11.34 -12.44 -5.63
N PRO A 104 9.99 -12.35 -5.65
CA PRO A 104 9.27 -11.09 -5.39
C PRO A 104 9.56 -10.47 -4.01
N LEU A 105 9.86 -11.29 -2.99
CA LEU A 105 10.21 -10.79 -1.66
C LEU A 105 11.54 -10.03 -1.61
N GLU A 106 12.48 -10.29 -2.53
CA GLU A 106 13.72 -9.52 -2.63
C GLU A 106 13.45 -8.09 -3.14
N ALA A 107 12.45 -7.92 -4.02
CA ALA A 107 12.09 -6.63 -4.61
C ALA A 107 11.28 -5.74 -3.64
N THR A 108 10.55 -6.35 -2.70
CA THR A 108 9.71 -5.66 -1.72
C THR A 108 10.49 -4.67 -0.84
N GLY A 109 11.78 -4.96 -0.58
CA GLY A 109 12.64 -4.14 0.27
C GLY A 109 12.23 -4.12 1.75
N ASP A 110 13.06 -3.50 2.58
CA ASP A 110 12.75 -3.14 3.96
C ASP A 110 13.19 -1.69 4.18
N PRO A 111 12.28 -0.75 4.51
CA PRO A 111 10.85 -0.94 4.85
C PRO A 111 9.89 -1.02 3.64
N LEU A 112 8.68 -1.54 3.87
CA LEU A 112 7.56 -1.45 2.91
C LEU A 112 7.14 0.01 2.74
N SER A 113 7.03 0.47 1.50
CA SER A 113 6.73 1.87 1.19
C SER A 113 5.31 2.06 0.64
N PHE A 114 4.65 3.13 1.07
CA PHE A 114 3.29 3.47 0.63
C PHE A 114 3.14 4.95 0.30
N GLU A 115 2.40 5.25 -0.76
CA GLU A 115 1.81 6.58 -1.00
C GLU A 115 0.44 6.65 -0.33
N LEU A 116 0.08 7.76 0.32
CA LEU A 116 -1.22 7.91 0.99
C LEU A 116 -2.12 8.89 0.23
N PHE A 117 -3.22 8.38 -0.34
CA PHE A 117 -4.05 9.16 -1.24
C PHE A 117 -4.81 10.30 -0.55
N GLY A 118 -4.40 11.52 -0.85
CA GLY A 118 -4.96 12.75 -0.30
C GLY A 118 -4.34 13.15 1.04
N GLU A 119 -3.22 12.54 1.41
CA GLU A 119 -2.43 12.87 2.60
C GLU A 119 -1.02 13.29 2.15
N SER A 120 -0.26 13.94 3.04
CA SER A 120 1.16 14.22 2.84
C SER A 120 1.85 14.19 4.19
N HIS A 121 2.89 13.36 4.33
CA HIS A 121 3.59 13.16 5.60
C HIS A 121 5.11 13.27 5.41
N ASP A 122 5.72 14.23 6.11
CA ASP A 122 7.17 14.42 6.19
C ASP A 122 7.54 14.72 7.65
N PRO A 123 8.12 13.77 8.40
CA PRO A 123 8.60 12.46 7.95
C PRO A 123 7.47 11.45 7.62
N PRO A 124 7.75 10.40 6.82
CA PRO A 124 6.80 9.32 6.57
C PRO A 124 6.32 8.65 7.86
N LEU A 125 5.05 8.24 7.90
CA LEU A 125 4.47 7.49 9.02
C LEU A 125 5.12 6.11 9.16
N SER A 126 5.20 5.59 10.39
CA SER A 126 5.69 4.24 10.67
C SER A 126 4.58 3.18 10.76
N SER A 127 3.32 3.59 10.56
CA SER A 127 2.16 2.70 10.61
C SER A 127 1.02 3.25 9.76
N LEU A 128 0.35 2.37 9.00
CA LEU A 128 -0.87 2.70 8.25
C LEU A 128 -2.07 3.02 9.14
N LEU A 129 -1.98 2.77 10.45
CA LEU A 129 -3.02 3.12 11.43
C LEU A 129 -2.68 4.37 12.24
N ALA A 130 -1.47 4.91 12.09
CA ALA A 130 -1.07 6.11 12.81
C ALA A 130 -1.99 7.29 12.49
N ALA A 131 -2.36 8.03 13.54
CA ALA A 131 -3.23 9.20 13.51
C ALA A 131 -4.65 8.97 12.95
N LEU A 132 -5.08 7.71 12.77
CA LEU A 132 -6.50 7.44 12.51
C LEU A 132 -7.28 7.62 13.82
N PRO A 133 -8.46 8.27 13.80
CA PRO A 133 -9.29 8.36 14.99
C PRO A 133 -9.66 6.96 15.49
N ASP A 134 -9.96 6.79 16.77
CA ASP A 134 -10.44 5.51 17.27
C ASP A 134 -11.77 5.14 16.60
N ALA A 135 -11.97 3.85 16.31
CA ALA A 135 -13.22 3.35 15.73
C ALA A 135 -14.45 3.59 16.64
N SER A 136 -14.23 3.85 17.94
CA SER A 136 -15.25 4.11 18.96
C SER A 136 -15.66 5.58 19.11
N ALA A 137 -14.95 6.52 18.49
CA ALA A 137 -15.35 7.92 18.46
C ALA A 137 -16.42 8.11 17.37
N GLY A 138 -17.68 7.78 17.71
CA GLY A 138 -18.85 8.22 16.94
C GLY A 138 -18.85 9.76 16.82
N PRO A 139 -19.63 10.34 15.90
CA PRO A 139 -19.70 11.78 15.76
C PRO A 139 -20.16 12.36 17.10
N GLY A 140 -19.25 13.06 17.79
CA GLY A 140 -19.57 13.77 19.02
C GLY A 140 -20.72 14.71 18.71
N LEU A 141 -21.89 14.41 19.25
CA LEU A 141 -23.00 15.34 19.28
C LEU A 141 -22.52 16.53 20.10
N ALA A 142 -22.16 17.60 19.40
CA ALA A 142 -22.00 18.91 20.02
C ALA A 142 -23.36 19.31 20.59
N HIS A 143 -23.54 19.09 21.89
CA HIS A 143 -24.55 19.81 22.66
C HIS A 143 -24.09 21.26 22.73
N GLY A 144 -24.74 22.12 21.95
CA GLY A 144 -24.65 23.56 22.13
C GLY A 144 -25.42 23.97 23.38
N ASP A 145 -24.80 24.86 24.15
CA ASP A 145 -25.42 25.62 25.24
C ASP A 145 -26.56 26.53 24.76
#